data_AF-L0JTR4-F1
#
_entry.id   AF-L0JTR4-F1
#
_cell.length_a   1.000
_cell.length_b   1.000
_cell.length_c   1.000
_cell.angle_alpha   90.00
_cell.angle_beta   90.00
_cell.angle_gamma   90.00
#
_symmetry.space_group_name_H-M   'P 1'
#
loop_
_entity.id
_entity.type
_entity.pdbx_description
1 polymer ?
#
loop_
_entity_poly.entity_id
_entity_poly.type
_entity_poly.pdbx_seq_one_letter_code
_entity_poly.pdbx_strand_id
1 'polypeptide(L)' 'MCHHFESVDELDAEERADVLESHSDEELEAELSEDELEALTA' A
#
# COMPACT_ATOMS: atom_id res chain seq x y z
N MET A 1 -12.15 -6.15 -13.26
CA MET A 1 -12.89 -6.19 -11.99
C MET A 1 -12.48 -4.97 -11.22
N CYS A 2 -13.35 -3.97 -11.11
CA CYS A 2 -13.02 -2.74 -10.38
C CYS A 2 -13.27 -3.02 -8.90
N HIS A 3 -12.26 -3.51 -8.20
CA HIS A 3 -12.28 -3.57 -6.74
C HIS A 3 -12.28 -2.13 -6.26
N HIS A 4 -13.37 -1.72 -5.62
CA HIS A 4 -13.40 -0.47 -4.88
C HIS A 4 -12.48 -0.68 -3.69
N PHE A 5 -11.23 -0.20 -3.80
CA PHE A 5 -10.41 -0.05 -2.60
C PHE A 5 -11.12 1.01 -1.75
N GLU A 6 -11.55 0.60 -0.56
CA GLU A 6 -12.00 1.52 0.46
C GLU A 6 -10.87 2.49 0.75
N SER A 7 -11.20 3.77 0.93
CA SER A 7 -10.16 4.77 1.19
C SER A 7 -9.44 4.44 2.51
N VAL A 8 -8.17 4.79 2.63
CA VAL A 8 -7.40 4.56 3.87
C VAL A 8 -8.06 5.26 5.07
N ASP A 9 -8.86 6.29 4.82
CA ASP A 9 -9.65 7.02 5.81
C ASP A 9 -10.90 6.25 6.29
N GLU A 10 -11.37 5.27 5.51
CA GLU A 10 -12.48 4.37 5.85
C GLU A 10 -12.00 3.13 6.64
N LEU A 11 -10.72 2.79 6.57
CA LEU A 11 -10.12 1.71 7.35
C LEU A 11 -9.95 2.11 8.82
N ASP A 12 -10.33 1.22 9.72
CA ASP A 12 -10.04 1.40 11.14
C ASP A 12 -8.56 1.13 11.48
N ALA A 13 -8.18 1.40 12.73
CA ALA A 13 -6.79 1.24 13.15
C ALA A 13 -6.29 -0.21 13.14
N GLU A 14 -7.19 -1.18 13.28
CA GLU A 14 -6.89 -2.61 13.25
C GLU A 14 -6.71 -3.08 11.81
N GLU A 15 -7.62 -2.69 10.92
CA GLU A 15 -7.54 -2.97 9.48
C GLU A 15 -6.29 -2.34 8.85
N ARG A 16 -5.96 -1.10 9.21
CA ARG A 16 -4.72 -0.46 8.74
C ARG A 16 -3.47 -1.18 9.24
N ALA A 17 -3.49 -1.70 10.46
CA ALA A 17 -2.36 -2.45 11.00
C ALA A 17 -2.18 -3.78 10.26
N ASP A 18 -3.27 -4.48 9.93
CA ASP A 18 -3.26 -5.74 9.18
C ASP A 18 -2.70 -5.54 7.75
N VAL A 19 -3.10 -4.45 7.07
CA VAL A 19 -2.53 -4.08 5.76
C VAL A 19 -1.04 -3.78 5.84
N LEU A 20 -0.58 -3.05 6.87
CA LEU A 20 0.85 -2.75 7.07
C LEU A 20 1.67 -3.96 7.52
N GLU A 21 1.04 -4.97 8.14
CA GLU A 21 1.71 -6.22 8.52
C GLU A 21 1.81 -7.18 7.33
N SER A 22 0.78 -7.22 6.48
CA SER A 22 0.72 -8.11 5.31
C SER A 22 1.57 -7.63 4.13
N HIS A 23 1.77 -6.32 4.00
CA HIS A 23 2.57 -5.72 2.94
C HIS A 23 3.80 -5.01 3.52
N SER A 24 4.99 -5.47 3.16
CA SER A 24 6.25 -4.86 3.62
C SER A 24 6.80 -3.89 2.57
N ASP A 25 7.55 -2.89 3.03
CA ASP A 25 8.29 -1.98 2.14
C ASP A 25 9.24 -2.75 1.20
N GLU A 26 9.83 -3.85 1.68
CA GLU A 26 10.70 -4.71 0.87
C GLU A 26 9.97 -5.44 -0.27
N GLU A 27 8.71 -5.84 -0.07
CA GLU A 27 7.86 -6.38 -1.14
C GLU A 27 7.62 -5.32 -2.21
N LEU A 28 7.28 -4.10 -1.76
CA LEU A 28 6.94 -2.98 -2.60
C LEU A 28 8.17 -2.50 -3.43
N GLU A 29 9.36 -2.48 -2.81
CA GLU A 29 10.64 -2.19 -3.48
C GLU A 29 11.07 -3.30 -4.47
N ALA A 30 10.65 -4.55 -4.26
CA ALA A 30 10.96 -5.65 -5.17
C ALA A 30 10.04 -5.70 -6.39
N GLU A 31 8.78 -5.26 -6.24
CA GLU A 31 7.79 -5.25 -7.33
C GLU A 31 7.85 -4.00 -8.22
N LEU A 32 8.21 -2.86 -7.64
CA LEU A 32 8.23 -1.56 -8.34
C LEU A 32 9.64 -1.13 -8.71
N SER A 33 9.77 -0.44 -9.83
CA SER A 33 11.02 0.23 -10.18
C SER A 33 11.25 1.48 -9.32
N GLU A 34 12.50 1.92 -9.21
CA GLU A 34 12.89 3.13 -8.46
C GLU A 34 12.10 4.37 -8.91
N ASP A 35 11.86 4.51 -10.22
CA ASP A 35 11.05 5.60 -10.80
C ASP A 35 9.57 5.54 -10.37
N GLU A 36 9.00 4.33 -10.23
CA GLU A 36 7.61 4.11 -9.79
C GLU A 36 7.44 4.37 -8.28
N LEU A 37 8.44 4.01 -7.48
CA LEU A 37 8.50 4.32 -6.05
C LEU A 37 8.60 5.83 -5.80
N GLU A 38 9.46 6.52 -6.57
CA GLU A 38 9.60 7.97 -6.47
C GLU A 38 8.28 8.67 -6.83
N ALA A 39 7.56 8.20 -7.85
CA ALA A 39 6.26 8.75 -8.23
C ALA A 39 5.15 8.57 -7.18
N LEU A 40 5.25 7.54 -6.33
CA LEU A 40 4.31 7.29 -5.22
C LEU A 40 4.64 8.09 -3.96
N THR A 41 5.90 8.47 -3.78
CA THR A 41 6.40 9.12 -2.56
C THR A 41 6.66 10.64 -2.71
N ALA A 42 6.65 11.15 -3.94
CA ALA A 42 6.80 12.59 -4.27
C ALA A 42 5.53 13.42 -4.03
#